data_AF-A0A7G8GMF6-F1
#
_entry.id   AF-A0A7G8GMF6-F1
#
_cell.length_a   1.000
_cell.length_b   1.000
_cell.length_c   1.000
_cell.angle_alpha   90.00
_cell.angle_beta   90.00
_cell.angle_gamma   90.00
#
_symmetry.space_group_name_H-M   'P 1'
#
loop_
_entity.id
_entity.type
_entity.pdbx_description
1 polymer ?
#
loop_
_entity_poly.entity_id
_entity_poly.type
_entity_poly.pdbx_seq_one_letter_code
_entity_poly.pdbx_strand_id
1 'polypeptide(L)'
;MASLLRLLLSLSVALLLIVRPAHAVLNDDSYDGNIYALYAGNGSLVPPTSTLKESRADGRTSVLIFYLDDSAVSKRFAPVVSELQRLWTRSIDLLPLTTDELQGRESGAAADEPARYWNGRIPQVVVIAPDGRVVLDQDGQVPLAVINGAIAEATGLPAPELPSINPEGRFNEVNIEVTAN
;
A
#
# COMPACT_ATOMS: atom_id res chain seq x y z
N MET A 1 -45.47 -34.46 -3.82
CA MET A 1 -44.88 -33.13 -4.09
C MET A 1 -44.39 -32.42 -2.84
N ALA A 2 -45.20 -32.27 -1.77
CA ALA A 2 -44.79 -31.55 -0.56
C ALA A 2 -43.54 -32.14 0.15
N SER A 3 -43.41 -33.47 0.25
CA SER A 3 -42.25 -34.11 0.89
C SER A 3 -40.95 -33.95 0.09
N LEU A 4 -41.04 -33.97 -1.24
CA LEU A 4 -39.90 -33.72 -2.13
C LEU A 4 -39.43 -32.26 -2.02
N LEU A 5 -40.39 -31.32 -1.98
CA LEU A 5 -40.08 -29.90 -1.79
C LEU A 5 -39.38 -29.65 -0.45
N ARG A 6 -39.87 -30.27 0.63
CA ARG A 6 -39.23 -30.17 1.96
C ARG A 6 -37.83 -30.74 1.96
N LEU A 7 -37.61 -31.92 1.36
CA LEU A 7 -36.28 -32.53 1.23
C LEU A 7 -35.32 -31.60 0.49
N LEU A 8 -35.74 -31.06 -0.65
CA LEU A 8 -34.94 -30.13 -1.45
C LEU A 8 -34.62 -28.85 -0.67
N LEU A 9 -35.60 -28.28 0.04
CA LEU A 9 -35.38 -27.10 0.87
C LEU A 9 -34.39 -27.39 2.01
N SER A 10 -34.52 -28.56 2.66
CA SER A 10 -33.63 -29.00 3.74
C SER A 10 -32.20 -29.17 3.23
N LEU A 11 -32.04 -29.79 2.06
CA LEU A 11 -30.75 -30.00 1.43
C LEU A 11 -30.09 -28.69 1.01
N SER A 12 -30.87 -27.76 0.45
CA SER A 12 -30.39 -26.41 0.10
C SER A 12 -29.93 -25.64 1.34
N VAL A 13 -30.69 -25.69 2.44
CA VAL A 13 -30.28 -25.06 3.72
C VAL A 13 -29.03 -25.72 4.27
N ALA A 14 -28.95 -27.06 4.25
CA ALA A 14 -27.76 -27.78 4.70
C ALA A 14 -26.52 -27.41 3.87
N LEU A 15 -26.66 -27.23 2.55
CA LEU A 15 -25.55 -26.79 1.69
C LEU A 15 -25.06 -25.38 2.03
N LEU A 16 -25.99 -24.45 2.34
CA LEU A 16 -25.64 -23.08 2.74
C LEU A 16 -24.91 -23.01 4.09
N LEU A 17 -25.05 -24.03 4.94
CA LEU A 17 -24.35 -24.10 6.23
C LEU A 17 -22.93 -24.70 6.14
N ILE A 18 -22.51 -25.20 4.97
CA ILE A 18 -21.18 -25.81 4.75
C ILE A 18 -20.16 -24.77 4.24
N VAL A 19 -20.53 -23.49 4.16
CA VAL A 19 -19.62 -22.42 3.71
C VAL A 19 -18.49 -22.23 4.72
N ARG A 20 -17.24 -22.32 4.26
CA ARG A 20 -16.07 -22.00 5.09
C ARG A 20 -15.95 -20.48 5.28
N PRO A 21 -15.55 -20.01 6.47
CA PRO A 21 -15.26 -18.60 6.66
C PRO A 21 -14.13 -18.16 5.73
N ALA A 22 -14.30 -17.02 5.07
CA ALA A 22 -13.22 -16.33 4.38
C ALA A 22 -12.47 -15.48 5.42
N HIS A 23 -11.16 -15.70 5.53
CA HIS A 23 -10.29 -14.93 6.42
C HIS A 23 -9.38 -14.06 5.56
N ALA A 24 -9.30 -12.77 5.87
CA ALA A 24 -8.24 -11.91 5.36
C ALA A 24 -6.97 -12.18 6.17
N VAL A 25 -5.86 -12.49 5.49
CA VAL A 25 -4.62 -12.92 6.14
C VAL A 25 -3.46 -12.10 5.60
N LEU A 26 -2.66 -11.52 6.52
CA LEU A 26 -1.55 -10.64 6.16
C LEU A 26 -0.40 -11.39 5.45
N ASN A 27 -0.23 -12.66 5.78
CA ASN A 27 0.98 -13.44 5.47
C ASN A 27 0.79 -14.47 4.34
N ASP A 28 -0.26 -14.37 3.56
CA ASP A 28 -0.48 -15.18 2.37
C ASP A 28 -0.78 -14.31 1.13
N ASP A 29 -0.79 -14.97 -0.02
CA ASP A 29 -1.01 -14.34 -1.32
C ASP A 29 -2.49 -14.44 -1.76
N SER A 30 -3.44 -14.49 -0.82
CA SER A 30 -4.87 -14.41 -1.17
C SER A 30 -5.27 -12.97 -1.47
N TYR A 31 -6.15 -12.78 -2.45
CA TYR A 31 -6.78 -11.48 -2.65
C TYR A 31 -7.88 -11.27 -1.59
N ASP A 32 -7.64 -10.36 -0.66
CA ASP A 32 -8.58 -10.04 0.43
C ASP A 32 -9.39 -8.75 0.16
N GLY A 33 -9.02 -8.01 -0.90
CA GLY A 33 -9.43 -6.65 -1.17
C GLY A 33 -8.25 -5.70 -1.20
N ASN A 34 -8.50 -4.39 -1.24
CA ASN A 34 -7.44 -3.39 -1.28
C ASN A 34 -6.59 -3.41 0.00
N ILE A 35 -5.27 -3.56 -0.14
CA ILE A 35 -4.39 -3.74 1.01
C ILE A 35 -4.25 -2.49 1.88
N TYR A 36 -4.48 -1.28 1.36
CA TYR A 36 -4.40 -0.08 2.19
C TYR A 36 -5.66 0.13 3.03
N ALA A 37 -6.83 -0.23 2.49
CA ALA A 37 -8.05 -0.26 3.28
C ALA A 37 -7.97 -1.26 4.45
N LEU A 38 -7.39 -2.44 4.20
CA LEU A 38 -7.37 -3.53 5.18
C LEU A 38 -6.17 -3.50 6.13
N TYR A 39 -4.97 -3.20 5.62
CA TYR A 39 -3.70 -3.36 6.33
C TYR A 39 -2.96 -2.06 6.61
N ALA A 40 -3.34 -0.94 5.97
CA ALA A 40 -2.83 0.39 6.31
C ALA A 40 -3.82 1.27 7.10
N GLY A 41 -5.08 0.81 7.24
CA GLY A 41 -6.13 1.55 7.94
C GLY A 41 -6.63 2.79 7.19
N ASN A 42 -6.26 2.95 5.92
CA ASN A 42 -6.73 4.06 5.10
C ASN A 42 -6.95 3.65 3.63
N GLY A 43 -8.21 3.40 3.27
CA GLY A 43 -8.60 3.09 1.89
C GLY A 43 -8.54 4.28 0.93
N SER A 44 -8.45 5.52 1.41
CA SER A 44 -8.37 6.69 0.52
C SER A 44 -6.98 6.89 -0.10
N LEU A 45 -6.01 6.06 0.28
CA LEU A 45 -4.70 6.00 -0.37
C LEU A 45 -4.76 5.53 -1.82
N VAL A 46 -5.85 4.83 -2.20
CA VAL A 46 -6.07 4.32 -3.56
C VAL A 46 -7.47 4.71 -4.05
N PRO A 47 -7.59 5.41 -5.19
CA PRO A 47 -6.49 5.87 -6.05
C PRO A 47 -5.70 7.03 -5.39
N PRO A 48 -4.44 7.28 -5.83
CA PRO A 48 -3.68 8.47 -5.43
C PRO A 48 -4.46 9.76 -5.68
N THR A 49 -4.24 10.77 -4.83
CA THR A 49 -4.91 12.08 -4.95
C THR A 49 -4.35 12.96 -6.06
N SER A 50 -3.15 12.64 -6.57
CA SER A 50 -2.49 13.34 -7.67
C SER A 50 -1.71 12.35 -8.53
N THR A 51 -1.42 12.76 -9.77
CA THR A 51 -0.59 12.00 -10.71
C THR A 51 0.87 12.44 -10.64
N LEU A 52 1.79 11.59 -11.14
CA LEU A 52 3.22 11.94 -11.20
C LEU A 52 3.46 13.18 -12.06
N LYS A 53 2.66 13.35 -13.11
CA LYS A 53 2.67 14.54 -13.98
C LYS A 53 2.30 15.82 -13.24
N GLU A 54 1.23 15.79 -12.46
CA GLU A 54 0.80 16.94 -11.64
C GLU A 54 1.84 17.25 -10.57
N SER A 55 2.33 16.22 -9.87
CA SER A 55 3.37 16.37 -8.83
C SER A 55 4.62 17.08 -9.37
N ARG A 56 5.07 16.68 -10.57
CA ARG A 56 6.19 17.31 -11.27
C ARG A 56 5.88 18.75 -11.69
N ALA A 57 4.68 19.02 -12.21
CA ALA A 57 4.27 20.36 -12.61
C ALA A 57 4.21 21.33 -11.40
N ASP A 58 3.81 20.82 -10.24
CA ASP A 58 3.71 21.57 -8.98
C ASP A 58 5.04 21.66 -8.23
N GLY A 59 6.12 21.06 -8.75
CA GLY A 59 7.44 21.05 -8.12
C GLY A 59 7.43 20.32 -6.77
N ARG A 60 6.58 19.30 -6.62
CA ARG A 60 6.47 18.49 -5.40
C ARG A 60 7.35 17.25 -5.50
N THR A 61 7.80 16.77 -4.34
CA THR A 61 8.46 15.45 -4.25
C THR A 61 7.40 14.37 -4.41
N SER A 62 7.65 13.41 -5.31
CA SER A 62 6.76 12.28 -5.54
C SER A 62 7.34 11.02 -4.88
N VAL A 63 6.51 10.25 -4.19
CA VAL A 63 6.85 8.96 -3.62
C VAL A 63 5.94 7.90 -4.22
N LEU A 64 6.51 7.07 -5.10
CA LEU A 64 5.79 6.01 -5.79
C LEU A 64 5.94 4.72 -4.98
N ILE A 65 4.82 4.05 -4.73
CA ILE A 65 4.80 2.75 -4.08
C ILE A 65 4.16 1.76 -5.03
N PHE A 66 4.94 0.89 -5.64
CA PHE A 66 4.43 -0.18 -6.49
C PHE A 66 4.12 -1.41 -5.65
N TYR A 67 2.91 -1.93 -5.77
CA TYR A 67 2.43 -3.01 -4.92
C TYR A 67 1.45 -3.92 -5.67
N LEU A 68 1.09 -5.04 -5.03
CA LEU A 68 0.03 -5.94 -5.52
C LEU A 68 -0.87 -6.34 -4.35
N ASP A 69 -2.19 -6.41 -4.59
CA ASP A 69 -3.16 -6.61 -3.52
C ASP A 69 -3.19 -8.05 -2.96
N ASP A 70 -2.85 -9.04 -3.79
CA ASP A 70 -2.78 -10.46 -3.44
C ASP A 70 -1.34 -10.89 -3.12
N SER A 71 -0.49 -9.99 -2.63
CA SER A 71 0.90 -10.30 -2.28
C SER A 71 1.18 -10.10 -0.80
N ALA A 72 1.59 -11.17 -0.10
CA ALA A 72 1.95 -11.16 1.32
C ALA A 72 3.06 -10.15 1.65
N VAL A 73 4.00 -9.92 0.72
CA VAL A 73 5.06 -8.93 0.92
C VAL A 73 4.53 -7.49 0.79
N SER A 74 3.59 -7.24 -0.11
CA SER A 74 2.93 -5.93 -0.25
C SER A 74 2.02 -5.65 0.95
N LYS A 75 1.20 -6.64 1.36
CA LYS A 75 0.34 -6.58 2.55
C LYS A 75 1.13 -6.17 3.80
N ARG A 76 2.27 -6.84 4.06
CA ARG A 76 3.16 -6.53 5.20
C ARG A 76 3.80 -5.14 5.14
N PHE A 77 3.94 -4.57 3.95
CA PHE A 77 4.54 -3.25 3.76
C PHE A 77 3.52 -2.11 3.90
N ALA A 78 2.22 -2.39 3.79
CA ALA A 78 1.14 -1.40 3.86
C ALA A 78 1.20 -0.47 5.10
N PRO A 79 1.55 -0.94 6.31
CA PRO A 79 1.71 -0.05 7.48
C PRO A 79 2.78 1.02 7.31
N VAL A 80 3.87 0.73 6.58
CA VAL A 80 4.93 1.73 6.29
C VAL A 80 4.37 2.87 5.46
N VAL A 81 3.52 2.56 4.47
CA VAL A 81 2.87 3.57 3.62
C VAL A 81 1.88 4.43 4.41
N SER A 82 1.16 3.84 5.38
CA SER A 82 0.30 4.59 6.31
C SER A 82 1.10 5.62 7.11
N GLU A 83 2.26 5.21 7.63
CA GLU A 83 3.15 6.13 8.37
C GLU A 83 3.73 7.22 7.47
N LEU A 84 4.11 6.91 6.23
CA LEU A 84 4.54 7.92 5.26
C LEU A 84 3.43 8.96 5.00
N GLN A 85 2.19 8.51 4.83
CA GLN A 85 1.06 9.42 4.69
C GLN A 85 0.90 10.29 5.94
N ARG A 86 0.88 9.69 7.13
CA ARG A 86 0.74 10.41 8.40
C ARG A 86 1.82 11.49 8.59
N LEU A 87 3.06 11.16 8.26
CA LEU A 87 4.23 12.02 8.47
C LEU A 87 4.38 13.08 7.39
N TRP A 88 4.11 12.75 6.12
CA TRP A 88 4.54 13.56 4.98
C TRP A 88 3.42 14.05 4.07
N THR A 89 2.14 13.69 4.29
CA THR A 89 1.03 14.01 3.35
C THR A 89 0.92 15.48 2.93
N ARG A 90 1.44 16.42 3.73
CA ARG A 90 1.44 17.86 3.39
C ARG A 90 2.59 18.26 2.47
N SER A 91 3.70 17.54 2.51
CA SER A 91 4.97 17.93 1.87
C SER A 91 5.32 17.13 0.63
N ILE A 92 4.73 15.94 0.46
CA ILE A 92 4.95 15.08 -0.72
C ILE A 92 3.63 14.72 -1.39
N ASP A 93 3.73 14.21 -2.60
CA ASP A 93 2.66 13.41 -3.20
C ASP A 93 3.01 11.94 -3.04
N LEU A 94 2.12 11.20 -2.38
CA LEU A 94 2.25 9.76 -2.18
C LEU A 94 1.35 9.05 -3.21
N LEU A 95 1.97 8.21 -4.05
CA LEU A 95 1.31 7.53 -5.17
C LEU A 95 1.45 6.01 -5.00
N PRO A 96 0.54 5.36 -4.26
CA PRO A 96 0.41 3.91 -4.30
C PRO A 96 -0.20 3.45 -5.62
N LEU A 97 0.50 2.57 -6.32
CA LEU A 97 0.17 2.12 -7.67
C LEU A 97 0.18 0.59 -7.71
N THR A 98 -0.97 0.00 -8.05
CA THR A 98 -1.02 -1.45 -8.30
C THR A 98 -0.26 -1.78 -9.58
N THR A 99 0.54 -2.85 -9.56
CA THR A 99 1.30 -3.27 -10.74
C THR A 99 0.43 -3.87 -11.83
N ASP A 100 -0.81 -4.28 -11.53
CA ASP A 100 -1.75 -4.80 -12.53
C ASP A 100 -2.02 -3.79 -13.65
N GLU A 101 -2.12 -2.51 -13.28
CA GLU A 101 -2.32 -1.42 -14.23
C GLU A 101 -1.07 -1.14 -15.07
N LEU A 102 0.11 -1.59 -14.65
CA LEU A 102 1.39 -1.34 -15.30
C LEU A 102 1.78 -2.46 -16.28
N GLN A 103 1.08 -3.60 -16.24
CA GLN A 103 1.32 -4.71 -17.15
C GLN A 103 1.10 -4.28 -18.61
N GLY A 104 2.05 -4.63 -19.48
CA GLY A 104 1.96 -4.31 -20.92
C GLY A 104 2.26 -2.86 -21.30
N ARG A 105 2.67 -2.00 -20.35
CA ARG A 105 3.17 -0.65 -20.65
C ARG A 105 4.67 -0.71 -20.94
N GLU A 106 5.07 -0.17 -22.10
CA GLU A 106 6.45 -0.31 -22.60
C GLU A 106 7.48 0.54 -21.81
N SER A 107 8.73 0.07 -21.85
CA SER A 107 9.93 0.64 -21.22
C SER A 107 10.36 2.03 -21.75
N GLY A 108 9.55 2.65 -22.60
CA GLY A 108 9.72 3.99 -23.20
C GLY A 108 8.85 5.08 -22.58
N ALA A 109 8.16 4.79 -21.48
CA ALA A 109 7.29 5.72 -20.77
C ALA A 109 7.97 7.07 -20.45
N ALA A 110 7.20 8.15 -20.59
CA ALA A 110 7.67 9.52 -20.36
C ALA A 110 8.14 9.74 -18.92
N ALA A 111 8.93 10.78 -18.67
CA ALA A 111 9.51 11.07 -17.34
C ALA A 111 8.48 11.39 -16.25
N ASP A 112 7.23 11.65 -16.65
CA ASP A 112 6.07 11.92 -15.82
C ASP A 112 5.10 10.72 -15.75
N GLU A 113 5.45 9.58 -16.33
CA GLU A 113 4.67 8.34 -16.26
C GLU A 113 5.26 7.37 -15.22
N PRO A 114 4.45 6.84 -14.28
CA PRO A 114 4.96 5.90 -13.27
C PRO A 114 5.60 4.63 -13.86
N ALA A 115 5.09 4.15 -15.01
CA ALA A 115 5.62 2.95 -15.67
C ALA A 115 7.12 3.05 -16.01
N ARG A 116 7.66 4.27 -16.15
CA ARG A 116 9.09 4.50 -16.38
C ARG A 116 9.96 4.03 -15.22
N TYR A 117 9.44 4.12 -14.00
CA TYR A 117 10.18 3.88 -12.76
C TYR A 117 9.92 2.47 -12.21
N TRP A 118 8.97 1.74 -12.78
CA TRP A 118 8.66 0.38 -12.41
C TRP A 118 9.76 -0.59 -12.85
N ASN A 119 10.34 -1.35 -11.91
CA ASN A 119 11.49 -2.22 -12.18
C ASN A 119 11.15 -3.73 -12.24
N GLY A 120 9.88 -4.10 -12.00
CA GLY A 120 9.42 -5.48 -12.04
C GLY A 120 9.38 -6.22 -10.69
N ARG A 121 9.74 -5.59 -9.57
CA ARG A 121 9.77 -6.22 -8.23
C ARG A 121 8.86 -5.50 -7.23
N ILE A 122 8.14 -6.26 -6.41
CA ILE A 122 7.21 -5.69 -5.40
C ILE A 122 7.58 -6.08 -3.96
N PRO A 123 7.19 -5.25 -2.98
CA PRO A 123 6.86 -3.83 -3.18
C PRO A 123 8.10 -3.06 -3.63
N GLN A 124 7.94 -1.98 -4.39
CA GLN A 124 9.03 -1.07 -4.77
C GLN A 124 8.70 0.34 -4.31
N VAL A 125 9.70 1.04 -3.78
CA VAL A 125 9.61 2.43 -3.36
C VAL A 125 10.53 3.28 -4.23
N VAL A 126 9.98 4.31 -4.86
CA VAL A 126 10.76 5.28 -5.63
C VAL A 126 10.49 6.68 -5.09
N VAL A 127 11.53 7.40 -4.66
CA VAL A 127 11.44 8.80 -4.25
C VAL A 127 12.05 9.68 -5.34
N ILE A 128 11.25 10.59 -5.86
CA ILE A 128 11.63 11.50 -6.95
C ILE A 128 11.58 12.93 -6.42
N ALA A 129 12.72 13.61 -6.47
CA ALA A 129 12.83 15.01 -6.10
C ALA A 129 12.11 15.93 -7.12
N PRO A 130 11.79 17.19 -6.73
CA PRO A 130 11.10 18.14 -7.62
C PRO A 130 11.81 18.40 -8.95
N ASP A 131 13.13 18.28 -8.98
CA ASP A 131 13.96 18.42 -10.18
C ASP A 131 13.89 17.19 -11.12
N GLY A 132 13.19 16.13 -10.70
CA GLY A 132 13.07 14.87 -11.42
C GLY A 132 14.14 13.84 -11.13
N ARG A 133 15.10 14.12 -10.24
CA ARG A 133 16.12 13.16 -9.84
C ARG A 133 15.52 12.08 -8.95
N VAL A 134 15.87 10.82 -9.22
CA VAL A 134 15.55 9.71 -8.34
C VAL A 134 16.52 9.71 -7.17
N VAL A 135 15.99 9.90 -5.96
CA VAL A 135 16.76 9.93 -4.69
C VAL A 135 16.79 8.55 -4.05
N LEU A 136 15.72 7.76 -4.26
CA LEU A 136 15.62 6.38 -3.78
C LEU A 136 14.92 5.52 -4.83
N ASP A 137 15.43 4.30 -5.03
CA ASP A 137 14.77 3.22 -5.77
C ASP A 137 15.18 1.90 -5.08
N GLN A 138 14.26 1.32 -4.31
CA GLN A 138 14.51 0.09 -3.54
C GLN A 138 13.28 -0.82 -3.50
N ASP A 139 13.54 -2.12 -3.39
CA ASP A 139 12.51 -3.16 -3.36
C ASP A 139 12.40 -3.81 -1.98
N GLY A 140 11.25 -4.45 -1.73
CA GLY A 140 10.98 -5.23 -0.53
C GLY A 140 10.61 -4.38 0.68
N GLN A 141 10.95 -4.88 1.87
CA GLN A 141 10.60 -4.24 3.15
C GLN A 141 11.56 -3.08 3.46
N VAL A 142 11.51 -2.01 2.66
CA VAL A 142 12.37 -0.83 2.81
C VAL A 142 12.07 -0.17 4.17
N PRO A 143 13.06 0.01 5.06
CA PRO A 143 12.79 0.60 6.38
C PRO A 143 12.27 2.02 6.28
N LEU A 144 11.25 2.37 7.09
CA LEU A 144 10.65 3.71 7.13
C LEU A 144 11.70 4.82 7.27
N ALA A 145 12.74 4.61 8.10
CA ALA A 145 13.82 5.57 8.29
C ALA A 145 14.62 5.87 7.01
N VAL A 146 14.83 4.86 6.16
CA VAL A 146 15.52 5.03 4.85
C VAL A 146 14.65 5.89 3.93
N ILE A 147 13.35 5.62 3.87
CA ILE A 147 12.41 6.39 3.05
C ILE A 147 12.31 7.83 3.57
N ASN A 148 12.20 8.03 4.88
CA ASN A 148 12.18 9.36 5.51
C ASN A 148 13.46 10.15 5.20
N GLY A 149 14.63 9.50 5.21
CA GLY A 149 15.89 10.14 4.84
C GLY A 149 15.91 10.60 3.38
N ALA A 150 15.41 9.76 2.45
CA ALA A 150 15.30 10.12 1.05
C ALA A 150 14.29 11.26 0.80
N ILE A 151 13.15 11.25 1.49
CA ILE A 151 12.16 12.35 1.43
C ILE A 151 12.76 13.64 2.00
N ALA A 152 13.48 13.56 3.11
CA ALA A 152 14.16 14.71 3.71
C ALA A 152 15.19 15.31 2.75
N GLU A 153 16.00 14.49 2.07
CA GLU A 153 16.92 14.96 1.02
C GLU A 153 16.17 15.61 -0.15
N ALA A 154 15.10 14.96 -0.64
CA ALA A 154 14.34 15.43 -1.81
C ALA A 154 13.59 16.74 -1.55
N THR A 155 13.03 16.91 -0.35
CA THR A 155 12.22 18.08 0.04
C THR A 155 13.04 19.20 0.68
N GLY A 156 14.24 18.89 1.20
CA GLY A 156 15.02 19.80 2.04
C GLY A 156 14.44 20.00 3.45
N LEU A 157 13.41 19.23 3.83
CA LEU A 157 12.81 19.27 5.17
C LEU A 157 13.52 18.28 6.11
N PRO A 158 13.57 18.53 7.43
CA PRO A 158 14.12 17.58 8.38
C PRO A 158 13.30 16.27 8.41
N ALA A 159 13.99 15.13 8.53
CA ALA A 159 13.33 13.85 8.74
C ALA A 159 12.55 13.84 10.07
N PRO A 160 11.30 13.36 10.10
CA PRO A 160 10.51 13.26 11.32
C PRO A 160 11.16 12.34 12.35
N GLU A 161 11.02 12.72 13.63
CA GLU A 161 11.34 11.82 14.73
C GLU A 161 10.30 10.70 14.80
N LEU A 162 10.78 9.45 14.88
CA LEU A 162 9.90 8.28 14.97
C LEU A 162 9.67 7.94 16.45
N PRO A 163 8.41 7.84 16.91
CA PRO A 163 8.11 7.49 18.30
C PRO A 163 8.53 6.05 18.61
N SER A 164 8.81 5.78 19.88
CA SER A 164 8.97 4.41 20.38
C SER A 164 7.63 3.68 20.35
N ILE A 165 7.59 2.51 19.73
CA ILE A 165 6.39 1.68 19.63
C ILE A 165 6.29 0.79 20.87
N ASN A 166 5.10 0.64 21.47
CA ASN A 166 4.82 -0.34 22.52
C ASN A 166 4.26 -1.64 21.92
N PRO A 167 5.05 -2.73 21.81
CA PRO A 167 4.57 -3.97 21.19
C PRO A 167 3.47 -4.69 21.99
N GLU A 168 3.26 -4.34 23.27
CA GLU A 168 2.23 -4.95 24.12
C GLU A 168 0.83 -4.37 23.87
N GLY A 169 0.73 -3.18 23.28
CA GLY A 169 -0.53 -2.51 22.92
C GLY A 169 -1.11 -2.92 21.56
N ARG A 170 -0.78 -4.12 21.04
CA ARG A 170 -1.26 -4.56 19.72
C ARG A 170 -2.74 -4.94 19.77
N PHE A 171 -3.56 -4.28 18.95
CA PHE A 171 -4.99 -4.63 18.80
C PHE A 171 -5.22 -5.69 17.74
N ASN A 172 -4.36 -5.74 16.71
CA ASN A 172 -4.38 -6.77 15.68
C ASN A 172 -2.97 -6.96 15.08
N GLU A 173 -2.88 -7.67 13.94
CA GLU A 173 -1.60 -7.98 13.28
C GLU A 173 -0.82 -6.73 12.84
N VAL A 174 -1.49 -5.61 12.54
CA VAL A 174 -0.87 -4.39 11.95
C VAL A 174 -1.02 -3.13 12.80
N ASN A 175 -1.97 -3.08 13.72
CA ASN A 175 -2.30 -1.92 14.53
C ASN A 175 -1.75 -2.07 15.95
N ILE A 176 -0.98 -1.07 16.38
CA ILE A 176 -0.33 -1.01 17.67
C ILE A 176 -0.71 0.30 18.36
N GLU A 177 -1.03 0.25 19.64
CA GLU A 177 -1.29 1.44 20.46
C GLU A 177 -0.06 2.36 20.49
N VAL A 178 -0.30 3.65 20.24
CA VAL A 178 0.70 4.71 20.42
C VAL A 178 0.44 5.38 21.76
N THR A 179 1.30 5.13 22.74
CA THR A 179 1.24 5.80 24.05
C THR A 179 2.08 7.08 24.00
N ALA A 180 1.52 8.20 24.44
CA ALA A 180 2.30 9.42 24.67
C ALA A 180 3.08 9.26 25.98
N ASN A 181 4.39 9.52 25.95
CA ASN A 181 5.15 9.79 27.17
C ASN A 181 4.75 11.14 27.76
#